data_AF-X0UIR8-F1
#
_entry.id   AF-X0UIR8-F1
#
_cell.length_a   1.000
_cell.length_b   1.000
_cell.length_c   1.000
_cell.angle_alpha   90.00
_cell.angle_beta   90.00
_cell.angle_gamma   90.00
#
_symmetry.space_group_name_H-M   'P 1'
#
loop_
_entity.id
_entity.type
_entity.pdbx_description
1 polymer ?
#
loop_
_entity_poly.entity_id
_entity_poly.type
_entity_poly.pdbx_seq_one_letter_code
_entity_poly.pdbx_strand_id
1 'polypeptide(L)' 'MIVYHWTSKECAASILKYGLHKGSFVCKKEDDWHGEVCLEIDLPYDIDWDIRDQHATWQAVVFHHVYPLQIHIVAVKQV' A
#
# COMPACT_ATOMS: atom_id res chain seq x y z
N MET A 1 10.54 6.39 1.38
CA MET A 1 9.38 7.26 1.68
C MET A 1 8.26 6.37 2.18
N ILE A 2 7.50 6.83 3.16
CA ILE A 2 6.43 6.02 3.74
C ILE A 2 5.11 6.25 3.01
N VAL A 3 4.44 5.15 2.63
CA VAL A 3 3.08 5.13 2.07
C VAL A 3 2.27 4.01 2.68
N TYR A 4 0.96 4.03 2.46
CA TYR A 4 0.03 3.06 3.05
C TYR A 4 -0.75 2.29 1.99
N HIS A 5 -0.92 0.98 2.20
CA HIS A 5 -1.72 0.09 1.37
C HIS A 5 -2.70 -0.66 2.26
N TRP A 6 -4.00 -0.39 2.10
CA TRP A 6 -5.00 -1.25 2.72
C TRP A 6 -5.27 -2.48 1.87
N THR A 7 -5.70 -3.57 2.47
CA THR A 7 -6.01 -4.79 1.74
C THR A 7 -6.84 -5.76 2.58
N SER A 8 -7.22 -6.90 2.02
CA SER A 8 -7.82 -8.00 2.79
C SER A 8 -6.76 -8.76 3.58
N LYS A 9 -7.16 -9.52 4.60
CA LYS A 9 -6.23 -10.37 5.37
C LYS A 9 -5.49 -11.38 4.47
N GLU A 10 -6.18 -11.96 3.49
CA GLU A 10 -5.59 -12.91 2.54
C GLU A 10 -4.51 -12.24 1.67
N CYS A 11 -4.82 -11.07 1.10
CA CYS A 11 -3.87 -10.33 0.29
C CYS A 11 -2.70 -9.80 1.14
N ALA A 12 -2.93 -9.36 2.38
CA ALA A 12 -1.87 -8.95 3.29
C ALA A 12 -0.88 -10.11 3.54
N ALA A 13 -1.38 -11.32 3.80
CA ALA A 13 -0.52 -12.49 3.99
C ALA A 13 0.34 -12.79 2.76
N SER A 14 -0.23 -12.64 1.55
CA SER A 14 0.51 -12.79 0.30
C SER A 14 1.59 -11.70 0.15
N ILE A 15 1.24 -10.43 0.39
CA ILE A 15 2.15 -9.28 0.27
C ILE A 15 3.30 -9.37 1.28
N LEU A 16 3.02 -9.78 2.52
CA LEU A 16 4.05 -9.96 3.55
C LEU A 16 5.00 -11.12 3.23
N LYS A 17 4.56 -12.09 2.41
CA LYS A 17 5.40 -13.22 2.00
C LYS A 17 6.20 -12.94 0.73
N TYR A 18 5.59 -12.28 -0.26
CA TYR A 18 6.16 -12.17 -1.61
C TYR A 18 6.48 -10.73 -2.03
N GLY A 19 6.03 -9.73 -1.26
CA GLY A 19 6.19 -8.32 -1.54
C GLY A 19 4.96 -7.71 -2.22
N LEU A 20 4.97 -6.37 -2.36
CA LEU A 20 3.91 -5.64 -3.04
C LEU A 20 4.20 -5.60 -4.55
N HIS A 21 3.22 -5.95 -5.36
CA HIS A 21 3.37 -5.97 -6.81
C HIS A 21 3.35 -4.56 -7.43
N LYS A 22 4.02 -4.42 -8.58
CA LYS A 22 3.84 -3.25 -9.45
C LYS A 22 2.36 -3.13 -9.82
N GLY A 23 1.82 -1.91 -9.80
CA GLY A 23 0.42 -1.63 -10.09
C GLY A 23 -0.46 -1.55 -8.84
N SER A 24 0.06 -1.91 -7.66
CA SER A 24 -0.68 -1.77 -6.41
C SER A 24 -0.90 -0.31 -6.06
N PHE A 25 -2.10 -0.01 -5.53
CA PHE A 25 -2.47 1.33 -5.10
C PHE A 25 -1.97 1.62 -3.69
N VAL A 26 -1.54 2.85 -3.45
CA VAL A 26 -1.11 3.33 -2.13
C VAL A 26 -1.66 4.73 -1.86
N CYS A 27 -1.68 5.12 -0.59
CA CYS A 27 -2.16 6.41 -0.12
C CYS A 27 -1.15 7.08 0.81
N LYS A 28 -1.30 8.39 1.00
CA LYS A 28 -0.35 9.21 1.77
C LYS A 28 -0.49 8.98 3.26
N LYS A 29 -1.73 8.78 3.73
CA LYS A 29 -2.03 8.62 5.14
C LYS A 29 -2.67 7.26 5.41
N GLU A 30 -2.45 6.78 6.62
CA GLU A 30 -3.03 5.53 7.11
C GLU A 30 -4.57 5.54 7.06
N ASP A 31 -5.21 6.70 7.22
CA ASP A 31 -6.67 6.87 7.29
C ASP A 31 -7.35 7.14 5.94
N ASP A 32 -6.60 7.27 4.85
CA ASP A 32 -7.14 7.64 3.54
C ASP A 32 -7.97 6.50 2.89
N TRP A 33 -7.85 5.23 3.34
CA TRP A 33 -8.62 4.09 2.80
C TRP A 33 -9.13 3.10 3.86
N HIS A 34 -10.15 2.31 3.52
CA HIS A 34 -10.80 1.33 4.39
C HIS A 34 -10.68 -0.08 3.80
N GLY A 35 -9.74 -0.88 4.31
CA GLY A 35 -9.68 -2.33 4.14
C GLY A 35 -9.64 -3.04 5.50
N GLU A 36 -9.25 -4.32 5.50
CA GLU A 36 -9.13 -5.11 6.74
C GLU A 36 -7.77 -4.94 7.42
N VAL A 37 -6.71 -4.83 6.62
CA VAL A 37 -5.32 -4.69 7.08
C VAL A 37 -4.69 -3.48 6.41
N CYS A 38 -4.01 -2.64 7.19
CA CYS A 38 -3.18 -1.55 6.67
C CYS A 38 -1.72 -1.97 6.72
N LEU A 39 -1.04 -1.83 5.58
CA LEU A 39 0.38 -2.03 5.43
C LEU A 39 1.06 -0.68 5.25
N GLU A 40 2.06 -0.40 6.08
CA GLU A 40 3.02 0.67 5.87
C GLU A 40 4.16 0.16 4.99
N ILE A 41 4.55 0.96 4.01
CA ILE A 41 5.51 0.58 2.98
C ILE A 41 6.59 1.64 2.87
N ASP A 42 7.84 1.25 3.12
CA ASP A 42 9.00 2.12 2.89
C ASP A 42 9.53 1.96 1.47
N LEU A 43 9.11 2.87 0.59
CA LEU A 43 9.54 2.88 -0.80
C LEU A 43 10.95 3.46 -0.95
N PRO A 44 11.83 2.85 -1.76
CA PRO A 44 13.19 3.35 -1.98
C PRO A 44 13.24 4.48 -3.04
N TYR A 45 12.09 4.98 -3.47
CA TYR A 45 11.91 6.00 -4.50
C TYR A 45 10.71 6.88 -4.20
N ASP A 46 10.65 8.05 -4.82
CA ASP A 46 9.52 8.96 -4.72
C ASP A 46 8.35 8.51 -5.60
N ILE A 47 7.14 8.57 -5.07
CA ILE A 47 5.90 8.32 -5.81
C ILE A 47 5.43 9.60 -6.48
N ASP A 48 5.09 9.46 -7.76
CA ASP A 48 4.35 10.48 -8.49
C ASP A 48 2.88 10.45 -8.05
N TRP A 49 2.52 11.45 -7.23
CA TRP A 49 1.16 11.62 -6.73
C TRP A 49 0.24 12.35 -7.71
N ASP A 50 0.74 12.82 -8.85
CA ASP A 50 -0.07 13.46 -9.88
C ASP A 50 -0.60 12.44 -10.90
N ILE A 51 0.08 11.30 -11.04
CA ILE A 51 -0.43 10.11 -11.73
C ILE A 51 -1.39 9.35 -10.80
N ARG A 52 -2.60 9.89 -10.65
CA ARG A 52 -3.68 9.26 -9.88
C ARG A 52 -4.54 8.37 -10.77
N ASP A 53 -5.17 7.36 -10.17
CA ASP A 53 -6.33 6.73 -10.81
C ASP A 53 -7.41 7.82 -11.01
N GLN A 54 -7.99 7.89 -12.20
CA GLN A 54 -9.07 8.84 -12.53
C GLN A 54 -10.27 8.75 -11.57
N HIS A 55 -10.41 7.64 -10.84
CA HIS A 55 -11.49 7.42 -9.87
C HIS A 55 -11.10 7.68 -8.40
N ALA A 56 -9.82 7.90 -8.07
CA ALA A 56 -9.37 8.11 -6.69
C ALA A 56 -8.45 9.32 -6.55
N THR A 57 -8.90 10.34 -5.83
CA THR A 57 -8.16 11.63 -5.69
C THR A 57 -6.95 11.56 -4.77
N TRP A 58 -6.80 10.50 -3.98
CA TRP A 58 -5.80 10.38 -2.90
C TRP A 58 -4.92 9.13 -3.04
N GLN A 59 -5.08 8.36 -4.12
CA GLN A 59 -4.29 7.16 -4.40
C GLN A 59 -3.25 7.42 -5.48
N ALA A 60 -2.11 6.73 -5.38
CA ALA A 60 -1.10 6.62 -6.42
C ALA A 60 -0.74 5.15 -6.67
N VAL A 61 -0.06 4.88 -7.77
CA VAL A 61 0.32 3.53 -8.19
C VAL A 61 1.80 3.29 -7.95
N VAL A 62 2.12 2.13 -7.38
CA VAL A 62 3.49 1.66 -7.20
C VAL A 62 4.06 1.17 -8.54
N PHE A 63 5.17 1.76 -9.00
CA PHE A 63 5.75 1.46 -10.32
C PHE A 63 6.78 0.32 -10.31
N HIS A 64 7.29 -0.04 -9.14
CA HIS A 64 8.28 -1.11 -8.95
C HIS A 64 7.82 -2.09 -7.90
N HIS A 65 8.25 -3.35 -8.02
CA HIS A 65 8.03 -4.32 -6.95
C HIS A 65 8.68 -3.85 -5.65
N VAL A 66 8.00 -4.04 -4.51
CA VAL A 66 8.51 -3.71 -3.18
C VAL A 66 8.71 -5.00 -2.41
N TYR A 67 9.92 -5.19 -1.88
CA TYR A 67 10.28 -6.43 -1.20
C TYR A 67 9.65 -6.50 0.21
N PRO A 68 9.38 -7.72 0.73
CA PRO A 68 8.76 -7.92 2.05
C PRO A 68 9.42 -7.16 3.21
N LEU A 69 10.74 -6.99 3.19
CA LEU A 69 11.49 -6.31 4.26
C LEU A 69 11.10 -4.83 4.45
N GLN A 70 10.42 -4.25 3.46
CA GLN A 70 10.01 -2.85 3.43
C GLN A 70 8.54 -2.67 3.82
N ILE A 71 7.86 -3.73 4.27
CA ILE A 71 6.42 -3.77 4.46
C ILE A 71 6.11 -4.18 5.90
N HIS A 72 5.33 -3.35 6.60
CA HIS A 72 4.96 -3.56 7.99
C HIS A 72 3.45 -3.47 8.16
N ILE A 73 2.86 -4.30 9.04
CA ILE A 73 1.47 -4.15 9.43
C ILE A 73 1.38 -3.01 10.45
N VAL A 74 0.53 -2.03 10.20
CA VAL A 74 0.29 -0.92 11.14
C VAL A 74 -1.12 -0.91 11.73
N ALA A 75 -2.10 -1.48 11.03
CA ALA A 75 -3.44 -1.64 11.57
C ALA A 75 -4.11 -2.93 11.09
N VAL A 76 -4.93 -3.53 11.96
CA VAL A 76 -5.82 -4.65 11.64
C VAL A 76 -7.19 -4.33 12.21
N LYS A 77 -8.20 -4.25 11.34
CA LYS A 77 -9.60 -4.05 11.74
C LYS A 77 -10.27 -5.40 11.96
N GLN A 78 -11.00 -5.52 13.06
CA GLN A 78 -11.99 -6.60 13.22
C GLN A 78 -13.26 -6.12 12.53
N VAL A 79 -13.55 -6.71 11.36
CA VAL A 79 -14.79 -6.48 10.61
C VAL A 79 -15.91 -7.30 11.23
#